data_AF-A0A3A5RJF9-F1
#
_entry.id   AF-A0A3A5RJF9-F1
#
_cell.length_a   1.000
_cell.length_b   1.000
_cell.length_c   1.000
_cell.angle_alpha   90.00
_cell.angle_beta   90.00
_cell.angle_gamma   90.00
#
_symmetry.space_group_name_H-M   'P 1'
#
loop_
_entity.id
_entity.type
_entity.pdbx_description
1 polymer ?
#
loop_
_entity_poly.entity_id
_entity_poly.type
_entity_poly.pdbx_seq_one_letter_code
_entity_poly.pdbx_strand_id
1 'polypeptide(L)'
;MNNVRNLLTGSLVYIACIVLLSLACNVSSGLPVADVIGQWLYFDKSALVVAGCLLMAGLMMEKRYFLFIPVSWVLVMLGGIEAVWGLRQLYGYAVSNHSLYVLTGSFFNPGPYSGYLAMILPVCLHQWLTKRGEILCSDRNDGKGWKKVMDKVGAMVAGGVMLLIFCVLP
;
A
#
# COMPACT_ATOMS: atom_id res chain seq x y z
N MET A 1 1.64 -25.61 16.56
CA MET A 1 1.71 -24.30 17.26
C MET A 1 2.39 -23.20 16.43
N ASN A 2 3.49 -23.47 15.71
CA ASN A 2 4.27 -22.42 15.02
C ASN A 2 3.52 -21.74 13.85
N ASN A 3 2.70 -22.46 13.09
CA ASN A 3 1.96 -21.89 11.96
C ASN A 3 0.89 -20.88 12.38
N VAL A 4 0.15 -21.17 13.44
CA VAL A 4 -0.90 -20.27 13.97
C VAL A 4 -0.26 -18.99 14.51
N ARG A 5 0.84 -19.12 15.26
CA ARG A 5 1.62 -17.98 15.76
C ARG A 5 2.12 -17.09 14.62
N ASN A 6 2.73 -17.68 13.59
CA ASN A 6 3.24 -16.94 12.43
C ASN A 6 2.11 -16.23 11.66
N LEU A 7 0.96 -16.88 11.49
CA LEU A 7 -0.21 -16.28 10.85
C LEU A 7 -0.72 -15.08 11.66
N LEU A 8 -0.87 -15.23 12.98
CA LEU A 8 -1.32 -14.17 13.88
C LEU A 8 -0.37 -12.96 13.84
N THR A 9 0.93 -13.21 13.98
CA THR A 9 1.96 -12.18 13.86
C THR A 9 1.88 -11.47 12.52
N GLY A 10 1.57 -12.19 11.44
CA GLY A 10 1.50 -11.64 10.08
C GLY A 10 0.33 -10.70 9.92
N SER A 11 -0.83 -11.16 10.38
CA SER A 11 -2.04 -10.34 10.42
C SER A 11 -1.86 -9.08 11.27
N LEU A 12 -1.21 -9.17 12.44
CA LEU A 12 -0.94 -8.02 13.29
C LEU A 12 -0.06 -6.96 12.60
N VAL A 13 0.99 -7.39 11.92
CA VAL A 13 1.85 -6.47 11.15
C VAL A 13 1.09 -5.89 9.97
N TYR A 14 0.28 -6.70 9.26
CA TYR A 14 -0.51 -6.23 8.13
C TYR A 14 -1.51 -5.15 8.56
N ILE A 15 -2.21 -5.37 9.69
CA ILE A 15 -3.13 -4.40 10.29
C ILE A 15 -2.38 -3.13 10.68
N ALA A 16 -1.23 -3.25 11.35
CA ALA A 16 -0.41 -2.10 11.72
C ALA A 16 0.00 -1.27 10.50
N CYS A 17 0.45 -1.92 9.42
CA CYS A 17 0.82 -1.25 8.18
C CYS A 17 -0.37 -0.55 7.52
N ILE A 18 -1.53 -1.22 7.41
CA ILE A 18 -2.73 -0.60 6.84
C ILE A 18 -3.13 0.63 7.66
N VAL A 19 -3.25 0.48 8.98
CA VAL A 19 -3.72 1.54 9.87
C VAL A 19 -2.79 2.76 9.76
N LEU A 20 -1.48 2.56 9.81
CA LEU A 20 -0.51 3.65 9.73
C LEU A 20 -0.47 4.31 8.34
N LEU A 21 -0.39 3.51 7.27
CA LEU A 21 -0.20 4.02 5.91
C LEU A 21 -1.50 4.54 5.28
N SER A 22 -2.67 4.12 5.78
CA SER A 22 -3.98 4.65 5.34
C SER A 22 -4.15 6.15 5.56
N LEU A 23 -3.31 6.76 6.40
CA LEU A 23 -3.23 8.21 6.53
C LEU A 23 -3.04 8.90 5.17
N ALA A 24 -2.28 8.27 4.27
CA ALA A 24 -2.05 8.80 2.93
C ALA A 24 -3.34 8.97 2.12
N CYS A 25 -4.39 8.19 2.38
CA CYS A 25 -5.67 8.27 1.68
C CYS A 25 -6.75 9.03 2.47
N ASN A 26 -6.40 9.62 3.63
CA ASN A 26 -7.37 10.26 4.51
C ASN A 26 -7.67 11.69 4.02
N VAL A 27 -8.76 11.83 3.29
CA VAL A 27 -9.29 13.14 2.86
C VAL A 27 -10.22 13.68 3.94
N SER A 28 -9.85 14.75 4.63
CA SER A 28 -10.70 15.35 5.67
C SER A 28 -11.92 16.03 5.03
N SER A 29 -13.11 15.48 5.24
CA SER A 29 -14.34 15.89 4.56
C SER A 29 -15.12 17.02 5.25
N GLY A 30 -14.52 17.74 6.20
CA GLY A 30 -15.23 18.78 6.99
C GLY A 30 -14.36 19.94 7.47
N LEU A 31 -13.08 19.96 7.10
CA LEU A 31 -12.16 21.04 7.41
C LEU A 31 -11.78 21.79 6.11
N PRO A 32 -11.42 23.07 6.19
CA PRO A 32 -10.84 23.81 5.08
C PRO A 32 -9.74 23.02 4.35
N VAL A 33 -9.65 23.21 3.03
CA VAL A 33 -8.56 22.64 2.23
C VAL A 33 -7.22 23.13 2.82
N ALA A 34 -6.36 22.19 3.25
CA ALA A 34 -5.10 22.36 3.99
C ALA A 34 -5.15 22.30 5.52
N ASP A 35 -6.31 22.16 6.16
CA ASP A 35 -6.38 21.92 7.61
C ASP A 35 -6.08 20.45 7.93
N VAL A 36 -4.82 20.19 8.30
CA VAL A 36 -4.28 18.85 8.58
C VAL A 36 -4.59 18.35 10.00
N ILE A 37 -5.27 19.14 10.84
CA ILE A 37 -5.56 18.81 12.25
C ILE A 37 -6.29 17.46 12.38
N GLY A 38 -7.26 17.19 11.50
CA GLY A 38 -7.95 15.90 11.48
C GLY A 38 -7.04 14.72 11.13
N GLN A 39 -6.08 14.92 10.22
CA GLN A 39 -5.07 13.91 9.86
C GLN A 39 -4.10 13.64 11.02
N TRP A 40 -3.65 14.68 11.73
CA TRP A 40 -2.81 14.53 12.92
C TRP A 40 -3.52 13.78 14.04
N LEU A 41 -4.78 14.11 14.33
CA LEU A 41 -5.57 13.38 15.33
C LEU A 41 -5.80 11.92 14.95
N TYR A 42 -6.03 11.64 13.67
CA TYR A 42 -6.11 10.26 13.18
C TYR A 42 -4.76 9.56 13.33
N PHE A 43 -3.66 10.21 12.95
CA PHE A 43 -2.31 9.70 13.10
C PHE A 43 -1.99 9.35 14.55
N ASP A 44 -2.26 10.24 15.50
CA ASP A 44 -2.03 10.02 16.93
C ASP A 44 -2.79 8.78 17.45
N LYS A 45 -4.08 8.67 17.11
CA LYS A 45 -4.90 7.50 17.49
C LYS A 45 -4.38 6.22 16.83
N SER A 46 -4.00 6.31 15.55
CA SER A 46 -3.47 5.19 14.78
C SER A 46 -2.12 4.70 15.33
N ALA A 47 -1.26 5.62 15.78
CA ALA A 47 0.07 5.32 16.30
C ALA A 47 0.00 4.47 17.58
N LEU A 48 -0.98 4.72 18.45
CA LEU A 48 -1.21 3.91 19.64
C LEU A 48 -1.59 2.46 19.28
N VAL A 49 -2.49 2.29 18.31
CA VAL A 49 -2.90 0.96 17.81
C VAL A 49 -1.71 0.23 17.18
N VAL A 50 -0.94 0.93 16.35
CA VAL A 50 0.25 0.41 15.66
C VAL A 50 1.32 -0.02 16.67
N ALA A 51 1.58 0.79 17.70
CA ALA A 51 2.53 0.45 18.75
C ALA A 51 2.14 -0.85 19.47
N GLY A 52 0.86 -1.02 19.80
CA GLY A 52 0.34 -2.26 20.38
C GLY A 52 0.51 -3.47 19.45
N CYS A 53 0.14 -3.34 18.18
CA CYS A 53 0.29 -4.41 17.20
C CYS A 53 1.75 -4.81 16.96
N LEU A 54 2.66 -3.83 16.87
CA LEU A 54 4.09 -4.08 16.66
C LEU A 54 4.77 -4.66 17.90
N LEU A 55 4.39 -4.24 19.11
CA LEU A 55 4.88 -4.82 20.36
C LEU A 55 4.46 -6.29 20.46
N MET A 56 3.17 -6.58 20.25
CA MET A 56 2.65 -7.95 20.24
C MET A 56 3.31 -8.81 19.16
N ALA A 57 3.45 -8.28 17.94
CA ALA A 57 4.16 -8.97 16.88
C ALA A 57 5.62 -9.22 17.27
N GLY A 58 6.33 -8.23 17.82
CA GLY A 58 7.72 -8.33 18.25
C GLY A 58 7.96 -9.41 19.31
N LEU A 59 7.05 -9.54 20.28
CA LEU A 59 7.09 -10.63 21.27
C LEU A 59 6.90 -12.02 20.65
N MET A 60 6.22 -12.10 19.51
CA MET A 60 5.90 -13.34 18.81
C MET A 60 6.84 -13.65 17.63
N MET A 61 7.66 -12.68 17.19
CA MET A 61 8.52 -12.76 16.01
C MET A 61 9.87 -13.42 16.32
N GLU A 62 10.16 -14.55 15.68
CA GLU A 62 11.51 -15.12 15.69
C GLU A 62 12.40 -14.55 14.57
N LYS A 63 11.81 -13.92 13.53
CA LYS A 63 12.51 -13.58 12.27
C LYS A 63 12.06 -12.22 11.71
N ARG A 64 12.99 -11.26 11.61
CA ARG A 64 12.72 -9.85 11.22
C ARG A 64 12.26 -9.63 9.76
N TYR A 65 12.58 -10.54 8.85
CA TYR A 65 12.22 -10.44 7.42
C TYR A 65 10.72 -10.50 7.14
N PHE A 66 9.92 -10.79 8.15
CA PHE A 66 8.48 -10.90 8.05
C PHE A 66 7.77 -9.53 8.01
N LEU A 67 8.48 -8.42 8.26
CA LEU A 67 7.94 -7.05 8.14
C LEU A 67 7.91 -6.53 6.69
N PHE A 68 8.85 -6.96 5.84
CA PHE A 68 8.99 -6.40 4.49
C PHE A 68 7.82 -6.77 3.57
N ILE A 69 7.35 -8.01 3.66
CA ILE A 69 6.22 -8.52 2.86
C ILE A 69 4.93 -7.71 3.13
N PRO A 70 4.43 -7.58 4.36
CA PRO A 70 3.21 -6.82 4.63
C PRO A 70 3.35 -5.34 4.23
N VAL A 71 4.47 -4.69 4.56
CA VAL A 71 4.70 -3.27 4.22
C VAL A 71 4.64 -3.04 2.71
N SER A 72 5.38 -3.83 1.93
CA SER A 72 5.44 -3.66 0.48
C SER A 72 4.09 -3.91 -0.20
N TRP A 73 3.32 -4.92 0.22
CA TRP A 73 1.99 -5.15 -0.34
C TRP A 73 0.98 -4.07 0.04
N VAL A 74 1.03 -3.55 1.26
CA VAL A 74 0.17 -2.42 1.66
C VAL A 74 0.50 -1.17 0.83
N LEU A 75 1.80 -0.88 0.61
CA LEU A 75 2.22 0.22 -0.26
C LEU A 75 1.72 0.05 -1.70
N VAL A 76 1.80 -1.15 -2.28
CA VAL A 76 1.27 -1.44 -3.63
C VAL A 76 -0.24 -1.16 -3.68
N MET A 77 -1.01 -1.63 -2.70
CA MET A 77 -2.46 -1.43 -2.69
C MET A 77 -2.85 0.05 -2.52
N LEU A 78 -2.20 0.76 -1.60
CA LEU A 78 -2.47 2.20 -1.37
C LEU A 78 -2.01 3.06 -2.57
N GLY A 79 -0.87 2.75 -3.18
CA GLY A 79 -0.43 3.39 -4.41
C GLY A 79 -1.40 3.17 -5.57
N GLY A 80 -2.00 1.98 -5.66
CA GLY A 80 -3.08 1.70 -6.61
C GLY A 80 -4.32 2.55 -6.37
N ILE A 81 -4.74 2.71 -5.11
CA ILE A 81 -5.87 3.58 -4.74
C ILE A 81 -5.58 5.03 -5.13
N GLU A 82 -4.41 5.55 -4.79
CA GLU A 82 -3.98 6.91 -5.15
C GLU A 82 -3.87 7.13 -6.66
N ALA A 83 -3.42 6.11 -7.42
CA ALA A 83 -3.38 6.19 -8.87
C ALA A 83 -4.79 6.21 -9.48
N VAL A 84 -5.72 5.37 -8.99
CA VAL A 84 -7.14 5.43 -9.39
C VAL A 84 -7.75 6.78 -9.03
N TRP A 85 -7.43 7.32 -7.85
CA TRP A 85 -7.89 8.64 -7.42
C TRP A 85 -7.42 9.74 -8.36
N GLY A 86 -6.15 9.69 -8.75
CA GLY A 86 -5.56 10.62 -9.72
C GLY A 86 -6.20 10.52 -11.10
N LEU A 87 -6.43 9.31 -11.61
CA LEU A 87 -7.15 9.12 -12.87
C LEU A 87 -8.55 9.74 -12.80
N ARG A 88 -9.28 9.54 -11.68
CA ARG A 88 -10.59 10.16 -11.50
C ARG A 88 -10.50 11.68 -11.56
N GLN A 89 -9.45 12.29 -11.02
CA GLN A 89 -9.23 13.73 -11.13
C GLN A 89 -8.89 14.17 -12.56
N LEU A 90 -8.01 13.46 -13.27
CA LEU A 90 -7.65 13.76 -14.67
C LEU A 90 -8.84 13.67 -15.63
N TYR A 91 -9.76 12.72 -15.41
CA TYR A 91 -10.96 12.56 -16.22
C TYR A 91 -12.16 13.39 -15.73
N GLY A 92 -11.99 14.22 -14.69
CA GLY A 92 -13.06 15.09 -14.18
C GLY A 92 -14.14 14.40 -13.35
N TYR A 93 -13.95 13.14 -12.93
CA TYR A 93 -14.84 12.39 -12.04
C TYR A 93 -14.63 12.71 -10.54
N ALA A 94 -13.59 13.47 -10.22
CA ALA A 94 -13.30 13.97 -8.88
C ALA A 94 -12.60 15.33 -8.99
N VAL A 95 -12.84 16.21 -8.02
CA VAL A 95 -12.08 17.46 -7.89
C VAL A 95 -10.73 17.19 -7.22
N SER A 96 -9.72 17.97 -7.60
CA SER A 96 -8.47 18.05 -6.86
C SER A 96 -8.63 18.83 -5.56
N ASN A 97 -7.72 18.60 -4.62
CA ASN A 97 -7.69 19.33 -3.36
C ASN A 97 -6.85 20.62 -3.47
N HIS A 98 -6.71 21.18 -4.67
CA HIS A 98 -5.95 22.40 -4.91
C HIS A 98 -6.53 23.19 -6.08
N SER A 99 -6.71 24.50 -5.91
CA SER A 99 -7.35 25.36 -6.92
C SER A 99 -6.58 25.46 -8.24
N LEU A 100 -5.25 25.48 -8.17
CA LEU A 100 -4.37 25.64 -9.34
C LEU A 100 -4.00 24.34 -10.06
N TYR A 101 -4.20 23.18 -9.43
CA TYR A 101 -3.71 21.91 -9.96
C TYR A 101 -4.84 20.92 -10.11
N VAL A 102 -4.96 20.32 -11.28
CA VAL A 102 -6.02 19.36 -11.61
C VAL A 102 -5.79 17.96 -11.03
N LEU A 103 -4.58 17.68 -10.53
CA LEU A 103 -4.18 16.35 -10.06
C LEU A 103 -3.41 16.45 -8.75
N THR A 104 -3.97 15.92 -7.67
CA THR A 104 -3.34 15.86 -6.35
C THR A 104 -3.57 14.53 -5.63
N GLY A 105 -4.35 13.61 -6.21
CA GLY A 105 -4.85 12.44 -5.49
C GLY A 105 -5.63 12.86 -4.25
N SER A 106 -5.44 12.12 -3.15
CA SER A 106 -5.95 12.52 -1.84
C SER A 106 -5.13 13.63 -1.17
N PHE A 107 -3.92 13.91 -1.64
CA PHE A 107 -3.05 14.97 -1.11
C PHE A 107 -3.57 16.35 -1.50
N PHE A 108 -3.04 17.38 -0.84
CA PHE A 108 -3.36 18.79 -1.12
C PHE A 108 -2.45 19.40 -2.20
N ASN A 109 -1.42 18.71 -2.67
CA ASN A 109 -0.44 19.26 -3.60
C ASN A 109 0.09 18.17 -4.56
N PRO A 110 0.31 18.49 -5.86
CA PRO A 110 0.82 17.53 -6.84
C PRO A 110 2.23 17.00 -6.54
N GLY A 111 3.09 17.77 -5.87
CA GLY A 111 4.46 17.39 -5.55
C GLY A 111 4.53 16.17 -4.61
N PRO A 112 3.95 16.25 -3.40
CA PRO A 112 3.84 15.11 -2.48
C PRO A 112 3.11 13.91 -3.10
N TYR A 113 2.03 14.15 -3.85
CA TYR A 113 1.30 13.10 -4.56
C TYR A 113 2.20 12.33 -5.55
N SER A 114 2.87 13.06 -6.45
CA SER A 114 3.73 12.47 -7.47
C SER A 114 4.95 11.80 -6.83
N GLY A 115 5.53 12.42 -5.79
CA GLY A 115 6.63 11.83 -5.02
C GLY A 115 6.24 10.52 -4.32
N TYR A 116 5.04 10.46 -3.73
CA TYR A 116 4.51 9.25 -3.11
C TYR A 116 4.38 8.10 -4.13
N LEU A 117 3.78 8.37 -5.29
CA LEU A 117 3.63 7.38 -6.35
C LEU A 117 4.98 6.96 -6.96
N ALA A 118 5.90 7.91 -7.16
CA ALA A 118 7.24 7.63 -7.67
C ALA A 118 8.05 6.72 -6.74
N MET A 119 7.88 6.84 -5.41
CA MET A 119 8.49 5.93 -4.44
C MET A 119 7.87 4.54 -4.42
N ILE A 120 6.58 4.41 -4.76
CA ILE A 120 5.87 3.12 -4.81
C ILE A 120 6.19 2.36 -6.10
N LEU A 121 6.51 3.06 -7.20
CA LEU A 121 6.88 2.47 -8.47
C LEU A 121 7.98 1.39 -8.36
N PRO A 122 9.16 1.63 -7.73
CA PRO A 122 10.19 0.60 -7.57
C PRO A 122 9.73 -0.56 -6.67
N VAL A 123 8.83 -0.32 -5.72
CA VAL A 123 8.25 -1.39 -4.88
C VAL A 123 7.35 -2.29 -5.72
N CYS A 124 6.51 -1.72 -6.59
CA CYS A 124 5.67 -2.48 -7.52
C CYS A 124 6.52 -3.30 -8.50
N LEU A 125 7.58 -2.70 -9.04
CA LEU A 125 8.51 -3.38 -9.94
C LEU A 125 9.21 -4.55 -9.23
N HIS A 126 9.72 -4.32 -8.03
CA HIS A 126 10.36 -5.37 -7.23
C HIS A 126 9.41 -6.54 -6.96
N GLN A 127 8.16 -6.26 -6.58
CA GLN A 127 7.17 -7.30 -6.32
C GLN A 127 6.78 -8.05 -7.60
N TRP A 128 6.57 -7.33 -8.70
CA TRP A 128 6.27 -7.93 -9.99
C TRP A 128 7.38 -8.87 -10.47
N LEU A 129 8.64 -8.43 -10.42
CA LEU A 129 9.80 -9.24 -10.81
C LEU A 129 9.96 -10.46 -9.90
N THR A 130 9.82 -10.29 -8.58
CA THR A 130 9.93 -11.39 -7.62
C THR A 130 8.87 -12.45 -7.88
N LYS A 131 7.59 -12.05 -8.03
CA LYS A 131 6.49 -12.98 -8.33
C LYS A 131 6.62 -13.63 -9.70
N ARG A 132 7.08 -12.89 -10.71
CA ARG A 132 7.38 -13.45 -12.04
C ARG A 132 8.49 -14.49 -11.98
N GLY A 133 9.55 -14.24 -11.22
CA GLY A 133 10.63 -15.20 -10.98
C GLY A 133 10.13 -16.47 -10.29
N GLU A 134 9.32 -16.33 -9.24
CA GLU A 134 8.70 -17.46 -8.54
C GLU A 134 7.83 -18.32 -9.49
N ILE A 135 7.03 -17.69 -10.35
CA ILE A 135 6.20 -18.39 -11.34
C ILE A 135 7.07 -19.15 -12.35
N LEU A 136 8.15 -18.53 -12.84
CA LEU A 136 9.05 -19.13 -13.83
C LEU A 136 9.85 -20.31 -13.25
N CYS A 137 10.28 -20.21 -12.00
CA CYS A 137 11.03 -21.26 -11.31
C CYS A 137 10.13 -22.36 -10.71
N SER A 138 8.80 -22.26 -10.85
CA SER A 138 7.88 -23.20 -10.24
C SER A 138 7.71 -24.46 -11.08
N ASP A 139 8.06 -25.61 -10.52
CA ASP A 139 7.90 -26.93 -11.15
C ASP A 139 6.41 -27.25 -11.38
N ARG A 140 6.07 -27.75 -12.57
CA ARG A 140 4.71 -28.11 -12.97
C ARG A 140 4.09 -29.20 -12.09
N ASN A 141 4.89 -30.09 -11.49
CA ASN A 141 4.42 -31.26 -10.73
C ASN A 141 4.41 -31.12 -9.20
N ASP A 142 4.65 -29.94 -8.64
CA ASP A 142 4.80 -29.74 -7.19
C ASP A 142 3.49 -29.80 -6.36
N GLY A 143 2.33 -29.97 -6.99
CA GLY A 143 1.02 -30.00 -6.33
C GLY A 143 0.57 -28.68 -5.68
N LYS A 144 1.34 -27.58 -5.81
CA LYS A 144 1.07 -26.28 -5.15
C LYS A 144 0.28 -25.32 -6.05
N GLY A 145 -0.81 -25.80 -6.64
CA GLY A 145 -1.65 -25.02 -7.56
C GLY A 145 -2.10 -23.67 -6.97
N TRP A 146 -2.56 -23.65 -5.73
CA TRP A 146 -3.01 -22.43 -5.04
C TRP A 146 -1.91 -21.38 -4.90
N LYS A 147 -0.69 -21.78 -4.54
CA LYS A 147 0.43 -20.84 -4.41
C LYS A 147 0.76 -20.19 -5.75
N LYS A 148 0.79 -20.96 -6.85
CA LYS A 148 0.99 -20.44 -8.20
C LYS A 148 -0.09 -19.43 -8.61
N VAL A 149 -1.35 -19.72 -8.27
CA VAL A 149 -2.47 -18.79 -8.53
C VAL A 149 -2.25 -17.49 -7.76
N MET A 150 -1.90 -17.56 -6.47
CA MET A 150 -1.62 -16.38 -5.66
C MET A 150 -0.43 -15.58 -6.19
N ASP A 151 0.65 -16.24 -6.61
CA ASP A 151 1.83 -15.56 -7.16
C ASP A 151 1.51 -14.89 -8.50
N LYS A 152 0.70 -15.53 -9.36
CA LYS A 152 0.21 -14.95 -10.62
C LYS A 152 -0.69 -13.75 -10.38
N VAL A 153 -1.64 -13.85 -9.45
CA VAL A 153 -2.49 -12.73 -9.04
C VAL A 153 -1.64 -11.59 -8.49
N GLY A 154 -0.69 -11.89 -7.60
CA GLY A 154 0.23 -10.89 -7.06
C GLY A 154 1.02 -10.18 -8.14
N ALA A 155 1.59 -10.90 -9.11
CA ALA A 155 2.27 -10.30 -10.24
C ALA A 155 1.32 -9.40 -11.06
N MET A 156 0.10 -9.86 -11.37
CA MET A 156 -0.86 -9.04 -12.12
C MET A 156 -1.25 -7.77 -11.36
N VAL A 157 -1.45 -7.85 -10.04
CA VAL A 157 -1.76 -6.68 -9.20
C VAL A 157 -0.60 -5.70 -9.19
N ALA A 158 0.63 -6.15 -8.90
CA ALA A 158 1.80 -5.28 -8.86
C ALA A 158 2.10 -4.63 -10.22
N GLY A 159 2.01 -5.40 -11.31
CA GLY A 159 2.16 -4.87 -12.66
C GLY A 159 1.04 -3.90 -13.07
N GLY A 160 -0.20 -4.21 -12.71
CA GLY A 160 -1.36 -3.35 -12.96
C GLY A 160 -1.26 -2.01 -12.22
N VAL A 161 -0.91 -2.03 -10.93
CA VAL A 161 -0.66 -0.81 -10.15
C VAL A 161 0.49 0.00 -10.74
N MET A 162 1.59 -0.66 -11.14
CA MET A 162 2.70 0.03 -11.78
C MET A 162 2.27 0.75 -13.07
N LEU A 163 1.45 0.13 -13.91
CA LEU A 163 0.89 0.76 -15.11
C LEU A 163 -0.04 1.92 -14.75
N LEU A 164 -0.91 1.76 -13.76
CA LEU A 164 -1.79 2.84 -13.27
C LEU A 164 -0.97 4.05 -12.80
N ILE A 165 0.11 3.81 -12.06
CA ILE A 165 1.02 4.86 -11.60
C ILE A 165 1.64 5.60 -12.79
N PHE A 166 2.12 4.89 -13.83
CA PHE A 166 2.64 5.53 -15.03
C PHE A 166 1.59 6.36 -15.78
N CYS A 167 0.31 6.01 -15.70
CA CYS A 167 -0.76 6.79 -16.33
C CYS A 167 -1.06 8.12 -15.63
N VAL A 168 -0.66 8.27 -14.36
CA VAL A 168 -0.93 9.49 -13.57
C VAL A 168 0.31 10.27 -13.19
N LEU A 169 1.51 9.69 -13.33
CA LEU A 169 2.74 10.44 -13.08
C LEU A 169 2.86 11.54 -14.15
N PRO A 170 2.98 12.83 -13.76
CA PRO A 170 3.15 13.95 -14.70
C PRO A 170 4.54 14.00 -15.34
#